data_AF-A0A2D6MAX0-F1
#
_entry.id   AF-A0A2D6MAX0-F1
#
_cell.length_a   1.000
_cell.length_b   1.000
_cell.length_c   1.000
_cell.angle_alpha   90.00
_cell.angle_beta   90.00
_cell.angle_gamma   90.00
#
_symmetry.space_group_name_H-M   'P 1'
#
loop_
_entity.id
_entity.type
_entity.pdbx_description
1 polymer ?
#
loop_
_entity_poly.entity_id
_entity_poly.type
_entity_poly.pdbx_seq_one_letter_code
_entity_poly.pdbx_strand_id
1 'polypeptide(L)'
;MNKKTEALMKTLLFEPVVVIHAAFEETPRTVAIVYVEKALSVEEKLDKVFLLTNNTGVGTATSWTATSWYSMQNKKVVNYIGPSKTCRSTSVGDFMLIGNTKYKCETTGWSEV
;
A
#
# COMPACT_ATOMS: atom_id res chain seq x y z
N MET A 1 -23.50 8.21 -11.18
CA MET A 1 -22.47 7.49 -11.96
C MET A 1 -22.79 6.00 -11.91
N ASN A 2 -22.64 5.23 -12.98
CA ASN A 2 -22.98 3.80 -12.95
C ASN A 2 -21.74 2.94 -12.56
N LYS A 3 -21.97 1.70 -12.10
CA LYS A 3 -20.89 0.79 -11.64
C LYS A 3 -19.79 0.54 -12.69
N LYS A 4 -20.15 0.51 -13.97
CA LYS A 4 -19.17 0.33 -15.07
C LYS A 4 -18.30 1.58 -15.22
N THR A 5 -18.87 2.77 -15.13
CA THR A 5 -18.12 4.03 -15.17
C THR A 5 -17.18 4.14 -13.97
N GLU A 6 -17.60 3.76 -12.77
CA GLU A 6 -16.72 3.76 -11.58
C GLU A 6 -15.54 2.79 -11.73
N ALA A 7 -15.80 1.56 -12.20
CA ALA A 7 -14.75 0.58 -12.45
C ALA A 7 -13.77 1.05 -13.53
N LEU A 8 -14.29 1.65 -14.61
CA LEU A 8 -13.48 2.21 -15.68
C LEU A 8 -12.58 3.34 -15.18
N MET A 9 -13.12 4.30 -14.42
CA MET A 9 -12.32 5.40 -13.86
C MET A 9 -11.26 4.89 -12.90
N LYS A 10 -11.56 3.85 -12.11
CA LYS A 10 -10.56 3.23 -11.21
C LYS A 10 -9.39 2.66 -12.03
N THR A 11 -9.65 1.89 -13.07
CA THR A 11 -8.58 1.30 -13.92
C THR A 11 -7.84 2.35 -14.76
N LEU A 12 -8.53 3.42 -15.17
CA LEU A 12 -7.94 4.49 -15.95
C LEU A 12 -6.98 5.33 -15.12
N LEU A 13 -7.42 5.76 -13.94
CA LEU A 13 -6.72 6.74 -13.11
C LEU A 13 -5.77 6.12 -12.10
N PHE A 14 -5.98 4.85 -11.71
CA PHE A 14 -5.19 4.19 -10.68
C PHE A 14 -4.43 2.98 -11.23
N GLU A 15 -3.30 2.68 -10.61
CA GLU A 15 -2.51 1.48 -10.83
C GLU A 15 -2.24 0.74 -9.51
N PRO A 16 -2.03 -0.59 -9.56
CA PRO A 16 -1.71 -1.36 -8.38
C PRO A 16 -0.23 -1.21 -8.00
N VAL A 17 0.00 -1.03 -6.70
CA VAL A 17 1.30 -1.23 -6.06
C VAL A 17 1.19 -2.44 -5.15
N VAL A 18 2.05 -3.43 -5.36
CA VAL A 18 2.07 -4.65 -4.56
C VAL A 18 3.02 -4.47 -3.39
N VAL A 19 2.56 -4.75 -2.17
CA VAL A 19 3.36 -4.65 -0.94
C VAL A 19 3.84 -6.03 -0.54
N ILE A 20 5.15 -6.17 -0.39
CA ILE A 20 5.84 -7.43 -0.12
C ILE A 20 6.59 -7.31 1.20
N HIS A 21 6.21 -8.13 2.16
CA HIS A 21 6.91 -8.26 3.43
C HIS A 21 8.05 -9.25 3.29
N ALA A 22 9.26 -8.81 3.64
CA ALA A 22 10.48 -9.60 3.52
C ALA A 22 11.47 -9.38 4.67
N ALA A 23 11.43 -8.23 5.35
CA ALA A 23 12.44 -7.87 6.36
C ALA A 23 12.56 -8.86 7.54
N PHE A 24 11.44 -9.46 7.93
CA PHE A 24 11.33 -10.35 9.10
C PHE A 24 10.70 -11.71 8.76
N GLU A 25 10.54 -12.00 7.47
CA GLU A 25 9.89 -13.24 7.00
C GLU A 25 10.97 -14.18 6.47
N GLU A 26 10.85 -15.49 6.74
CA GLU A 26 11.77 -16.49 6.16
C GLU A 26 11.72 -16.50 4.63
N THR A 27 10.52 -16.29 4.08
CA THR A 27 10.28 -16.15 2.64
C THR A 27 9.49 -14.87 2.36
N PRO A 28 9.92 -14.01 1.42
CA PRO A 28 9.17 -12.83 1.03
C PRO A 28 7.74 -13.17 0.62
N ARG A 29 6.76 -12.39 1.08
CA ARG A 29 5.34 -12.62 0.80
C ARG A 29 4.60 -11.35 0.46
N THR A 30 3.69 -11.44 -0.50
CA THR A 30 2.75 -10.36 -0.79
C THR A 30 1.70 -10.28 0.30
N VAL A 31 1.47 -9.08 0.84
CA VAL A 31 0.49 -8.85 1.91
C VAL A 31 -0.64 -7.90 1.51
N ALA A 32 -0.43 -7.05 0.50
CA ALA A 32 -1.46 -6.13 0.05
C ALA A 32 -1.26 -5.71 -1.40
N ILE A 33 -2.37 -5.26 -2.01
CA ILE A 33 -2.38 -4.52 -3.27
C ILE A 33 -3.02 -3.16 -2.97
N VAL A 34 -2.28 -2.08 -3.23
CA VAL A 34 -2.74 -0.71 -2.99
C VAL A 34 -2.92 0.00 -4.32
N TYR A 35 -4.11 0.56 -4.56
CA TYR A 35 -4.40 1.31 -5.77
C TYR A 35 -4.07 2.79 -5.56
N VAL A 36 -3.10 3.30 -6.32
CA VAL A 36 -2.62 4.69 -6.29
C VAL A 36 -2.82 5.37 -7.64
N GLU A 37 -2.89 6.69 -7.66
CA GLU A 37 -3.08 7.45 -8.89
C GLU A 37 -1.85 7.35 -9.78
N LYS A 38 -2.05 7.08 -11.07
CA LYS A 38 -0.97 6.96 -12.06
C LYS A 38 -0.16 8.24 -12.23
N ALA A 39 -0.81 9.39 -12.03
CA ALA A 39 -0.23 10.71 -12.20
C ALA A 39 0.83 11.07 -11.16
N LEU A 40 0.89 10.34 -10.04
CA LEU A 40 1.92 10.53 -9.02
C LEU A 40 3.30 10.11 -9.54
N SER A 41 4.35 10.76 -9.06
CA SER A 41 5.72 10.27 -9.23
C SER A 41 5.92 8.92 -8.53
N VAL A 42 7.00 8.21 -8.88
CA VAL A 42 7.33 6.92 -8.26
C VAL A 42 7.48 7.08 -6.73
N GLU A 43 8.22 8.09 -6.29
CA GLU A 43 8.45 8.35 -4.86
C GLU A 43 7.15 8.64 -4.11
N GLU A 44 6.28 9.51 -4.67
CA GLU A 44 4.97 9.81 -4.07
C GLU A 44 4.08 8.56 -3.98
N LYS A 45 4.14 7.65 -4.97
CA LYS A 45 3.41 6.38 -4.92
C LYS A 45 3.92 5.53 -3.76
N LEU A 46 5.23 5.37 -3.65
CA LEU A 46 5.86 4.55 -2.61
C LEU A 46 5.54 5.09 -1.20
N ASP A 47 5.67 6.41 -1.00
CA ASP A 47 5.38 7.06 0.28
C ASP A 47 3.90 6.98 0.66
N LYS A 48 3.00 7.17 -0.31
CA LYS A 48 1.56 7.03 -0.09
C LYS A 48 1.20 5.61 0.32
N VAL A 49 1.81 4.61 -0.31
CA VAL A 49 1.60 3.20 0.05
C VAL A 49 2.18 2.91 1.42
N PHE A 50 3.40 3.36 1.71
CA PHE A 50 4.03 3.18 3.02
C PHE A 50 3.20 3.78 4.15
N LEU A 51 2.68 4.99 3.97
CA LEU A 51 1.79 5.61 4.94
C LEU A 51 0.53 4.75 5.15
N LEU A 52 -0.09 4.26 4.08
CA LEU A 52 -1.29 3.43 4.16
C LEU A 52 -1.06 2.07 4.81
N THR A 53 0.13 1.48 4.69
CA THR A 53 0.48 0.18 5.29
C THR A 53 1.30 0.27 6.56
N ASN A 54 1.52 1.48 7.07
CA ASN A 54 2.16 1.72 8.35
C ASN A 54 1.22 2.40 9.36
N ASN A 55 0.23 3.15 8.87
CA ASN A 55 -0.69 3.86 9.75
C ASN A 55 -1.76 2.93 10.33
N THR A 56 -1.87 2.90 11.65
CA THR A 56 -3.00 2.30 12.35
C THR A 56 -4.15 3.28 12.48
N GLY A 57 -4.36 4.26 11.60
CA GLY A 57 -5.50 5.17 11.72
C GLY A 57 -5.70 6.10 10.53
N VAL A 58 -6.94 6.58 10.37
CA VAL A 58 -7.26 7.72 9.52
C VAL A 58 -7.77 8.80 10.46
N GLY A 59 -7.02 9.90 10.58
CA GLY A 59 -7.39 11.05 11.38
C GLY A 59 -7.18 12.36 10.63
N THR A 60 -8.04 13.34 10.89
CA THR A 60 -7.71 14.75 10.64
C THR A 60 -6.87 15.24 11.82
N ALA A 61 -6.14 16.36 11.69
CA ALA A 61 -5.32 16.99 12.74
C ALA A 61 -6.00 17.19 14.12
N THR A 62 -7.29 16.87 14.22
CA THR A 62 -8.18 17.01 15.36
C THR A 62 -8.72 15.69 15.93
N SER A 63 -8.50 14.52 15.31
CA SER A 63 -8.99 13.23 15.83
C SER A 63 -8.25 12.02 15.23
N TRP A 64 -7.61 11.21 16.07
CA TRP A 64 -7.00 9.92 15.69
C TRP A 64 -7.93 8.79 16.07
N THR A 65 -8.47 8.07 15.08
CA THR A 65 -9.07 6.76 15.34
C THR A 65 -8.07 5.69 14.96
N ALA A 66 -7.64 4.88 15.94
CA ALA A 66 -6.69 3.81 15.69
C ALA A 66 -7.39 2.64 14.96
N THR A 67 -7.46 2.67 13.64
CA THR A 67 -7.85 1.54 12.77
C THR A 67 -6.62 0.88 12.15
N SER A 68 -6.34 -0.37 12.50
CA SER A 68 -5.23 -1.12 11.90
C SER A 68 -5.30 -1.14 10.37
N TRP A 69 -4.18 -0.93 9.68
CA TRP A 69 -4.15 -0.80 8.21
C TRP A 69 -4.79 -2.00 7.49
N TYR A 70 -4.58 -3.22 8.00
CA TYR A 70 -5.15 -4.46 7.45
C TYR A 70 -6.67 -4.57 7.63
N SER A 71 -7.24 -3.80 8.56
CA SER A 71 -8.68 -3.67 8.78
C SER A 71 -9.30 -2.47 8.05
N MET A 72 -8.51 -1.68 7.31
CA MET A 72 -9.00 -0.54 6.50
C MET A 72 -9.76 -0.98 5.23
N GLN A 73 -10.54 -2.05 5.29
CA GLN A 73 -11.40 -2.51 4.18
C GLN A 73 -12.44 -1.45 3.76
N ASN A 74 -12.66 -0.44 4.59
CA ASN A 74 -13.60 0.66 4.34
C ASN A 74 -13.06 1.76 3.39
N LYS A 75 -11.79 1.69 2.95
CA LYS A 75 -11.28 2.54 1.87
C LYS A 75 -10.92 1.66 0.68
N LYS A 76 -11.60 1.84 -0.47
CA LYS A 76 -11.48 1.08 -1.74
C LYS A 76 -10.06 1.01 -2.36
N VAL A 77 -9.04 1.50 -1.66
CA VAL A 77 -7.65 1.68 -2.11
C VAL A 77 -6.71 0.61 -1.60
N VAL A 78 -6.88 0.06 -0.39
CA VAL A 78 -6.05 -1.03 0.15
C VAL A 78 -6.80 -2.35 0.07
N ASN A 79 -6.21 -3.33 -0.62
CA ASN A 79 -6.69 -4.71 -0.66
C ASN A 79 -5.70 -5.60 0.10
N TYR A 80 -5.98 -5.89 1.38
CA TYR A 80 -5.17 -6.78 2.20
C TYR A 80 -5.41 -8.24 1.82
N ILE A 81 -4.33 -8.97 1.56
CA ILE A 81 -4.33 -10.38 1.12
C ILE A 81 -3.34 -11.24 1.91
N GLY A 82 -2.87 -10.75 3.04
CA GLY A 82 -1.97 -11.49 3.92
C GLY A 82 -2.64 -12.71 4.57
N PRO A 83 -1.85 -13.67 5.06
CA PRO A 83 -2.36 -14.98 5.49
C PRO A 83 -3.05 -14.98 6.87
N SER A 84 -2.92 -13.90 7.64
CA SER A 84 -3.48 -13.79 9.00
C SER A 84 -4.55 -12.70 9.07
N LYS A 85 -5.38 -12.73 10.12
CA LYS A 85 -6.35 -11.66 10.43
C LYS A 85 -5.69 -10.34 10.84
N THR A 86 -4.41 -10.39 11.20
CA THR A 86 -3.60 -9.23 11.56
C THR A 86 -2.33 -9.22 10.72
N CYS A 87 -1.75 -8.04 10.54
CA CYS A 87 -0.48 -7.89 9.83
C CYS A 87 0.34 -6.77 10.45
N ARG A 88 1.65 -6.96 10.53
CA ARG A 88 2.59 -5.91 10.94
C ARG A 88 2.59 -4.77 9.92
N SER A 89 3.09 -3.60 10.30
CA SER A 89 3.34 -2.50 9.35
C SER A 89 4.47 -2.81 8.38
N THR A 90 4.52 -2.10 7.26
CA THR A 90 5.69 -2.06 6.36
C THR A 90 6.91 -1.49 7.07
N SER A 91 8.10 -2.01 6.79
CA SER A 91 9.36 -1.67 7.47
C SER A 91 10.55 -1.66 6.51
N VAL A 92 11.68 -1.11 6.95
CA VAL A 92 12.96 -1.17 6.22
C VAL A 92 13.27 -2.62 5.83
N GLY A 93 13.64 -2.85 4.57
CA GLY A 93 13.88 -4.19 4.01
C GLY A 93 12.64 -4.85 3.39
N ASP A 94 11.45 -4.29 3.55
CA ASP A 94 10.28 -4.67 2.74
C ASP A 94 10.34 -4.06 1.35
N PHE A 95 9.50 -4.57 0.46
CA PHE A 95 9.50 -4.16 -0.93
C PHE A 95 8.13 -3.72 -1.42
N MET A 96 8.15 -2.88 -2.45
CA MET A 96 7.00 -2.52 -3.25
C MET A 96 7.28 -2.83 -4.72
N LEU A 97 6.27 -3.32 -5.43
CA LEU A 97 6.36 -3.57 -6.87
C LEU A 97 5.36 -2.67 -7.58
N ILE A 98 5.86 -1.83 -8.49
CA ILE A 98 5.07 -0.95 -9.36
C ILE A 98 5.29 -1.42 -10.79
N GLY A 99 4.25 -1.96 -11.42
CA GLY A 99 4.40 -2.66 -12.71
C GLY A 99 5.39 -3.82 -12.57
N ASN A 100 6.55 -3.70 -13.20
CA ASN A 100 7.62 -4.71 -13.16
C ASN A 100 8.84 -4.26 -12.34
N THR A 101 8.85 -3.03 -11.83
CA THR A 101 9.99 -2.46 -11.12
C THR A 101 9.78 -2.62 -9.62
N LYS A 102 10.78 -3.18 -8.95
CA LYS A 102 10.74 -3.46 -7.52
C LYS A 102 11.56 -2.40 -6.79
N TYR A 103 11.05 -1.96 -5.65
CA TYR A 103 11.66 -0.94 -4.81
C TYR A 103 11.79 -1.47 -3.39
N LYS A 104 12.94 -1.30 -2.78
CA LYS A 104 13.20 -1.66 -1.38
C LYS A 104 13.03 -0.43 -0.49
N CYS A 105 12.34 -0.61 0.62
CA CYS A 105 12.23 0.39 1.68
C CYS A 105 13.58 0.47 2.39
N GLU A 106 14.23 1.64 2.33
CA GLU A 106 15.48 1.89 3.03
C GLU A 106 15.24 2.70 4.31
N THR A 107 16.29 2.90 5.11
CA THR A 107 16.23 3.81 6.28
C THR A 107 15.82 5.23 5.89
N THR A 108 16.11 5.64 4.66
CA THR A 108 15.68 6.90 4.08
C THR A 108 15.35 6.67 2.61
N GLY A 109 14.09 6.89 2.25
CA GLY A 109 13.61 6.73 0.87
C GLY A 109 13.60 5.29 0.38
N TRP A 110 13.85 5.14 -0.92
CA TRP A 110 13.63 3.91 -1.66
C TRP A 110 14.79 3.63 -2.61
N SER A 111 15.14 2.35 -2.79
CA SER A 111 16.10 1.90 -3.79
C SER A 111 15.41 0.99 -4.81
N GLU A 112 15.64 1.23 -6.11
CA GLU A 112 15.21 0.31 -7.16
C GLU A 112 16.10 -0.96 -7.15
N VAL A 113 15.49 -2.14 -7.29
CA VAL A 113 16.15 -3.46 -7.18
C VAL A 113 15.73 -4.45 -8.25
#